data_AF-A0A534SLC8-F1
#
_entry.id   AF-A0A534SLC8-F1
#
_cell.length_a   1.000
_cell.length_b   1.000
_cell.length_c   1.000
_cell.angle_alpha   90.00
_cell.angle_beta   90.00
_cell.angle_gamma   90.00
#
_symmetry.space_group_name_H-M   'P 1'
#
loop_
_entity.id
_entity.type
_entity.pdbx_description
1 polymer ?
#
loop_
_entity_poly.entity_id
_entity_poly.type
_entity_poly.pdbx_seq_one_letter_code
_entity_poly.pdbx_strand_id
1 'polypeptide(L)'
;GLGFVDEFDTSGTFLRRVATRGQLNSPWGLAMAPAALGRFGGDLLVGNFGDGRITAFEREPNGSFQSRGQLRTADGSALTIDGLWALQFGNGTANNGPTDTLFFTAGPDDENHGLFGTIRAGG
;
A
#
# COMPACT_ATOMS: atom_id res chain seq x y z
N GLY A 1 9.09 6.37 -12.11
CA GLY A 1 8.80 6.87 -10.75
C GLY A 1 10.08 7.25 -10.01
N LEU A 2 9.93 8.11 -9.00
CA LEU A 2 10.98 8.59 -8.10
C LEU A 2 10.70 8.01 -6.72
N GLY A 3 11.47 7.00 -6.28
CA GLY A 3 11.25 6.42 -4.96
C GLY A 3 12.05 5.16 -4.70
N PHE A 4 12.23 4.87 -3.42
CA PHE A 4 12.88 3.67 -2.91
C PHE A 4 12.13 3.21 -1.67
N VAL A 5 12.06 1.90 -1.48
CA VAL A 5 11.59 1.29 -0.22
C VAL A 5 12.65 0.30 0.21
N ASP A 6 13.14 0.44 1.44
CA ASP A 6 14.19 -0.38 2.03
C ASP A 6 13.65 -1.07 3.29
N GLU A 7 14.00 -2.34 3.47
CA GLU A 7 13.67 -3.16 4.63
C GLU A 7 14.85 -3.16 5.60
N PHE A 8 14.56 -2.86 6.86
CA PHE A 8 15.52 -2.89 7.97
C PHE A 8 14.96 -3.78 9.08
N ASP A 9 15.85 -4.40 9.87
CA ASP A 9 15.44 -5.03 11.12
C ASP A 9 15.27 -3.99 12.26
N THR A 10 14.81 -4.45 13.42
CA THR A 10 14.59 -3.59 14.60
C THR A 10 15.88 -3.07 15.23
N SER A 11 17.05 -3.58 14.83
CA SER A 11 18.36 -3.03 15.22
C SER A 11 18.82 -1.90 14.30
N GLY A 12 18.08 -1.64 13.21
CA GLY A 12 18.43 -0.67 12.18
C GLY A 12 19.39 -1.24 11.13
N THR A 13 19.62 -2.55 11.12
CA THR A 13 20.44 -3.19 10.11
C THR A 13 19.68 -3.24 8.79
N PHE A 14 20.31 -2.75 7.72
CA PHE A 14 19.77 -2.86 6.37
C PHE A 14 19.70 -4.33 5.97
N LEU A 15 18.49 -4.80 5.65
CA LEU A 15 18.27 -6.17 5.19
C LEU A 15 18.30 -6.22 3.66
N ARG A 16 17.51 -5.37 2.99
CA ARG A 16 17.40 -5.36 1.53
C ARG A 16 16.64 -4.16 0.98
N ARG A 17 16.77 -3.97 -0.34
CA ARG A 17 15.93 -3.11 -1.16
C ARG A 17 14.65 -3.85 -1.54
N VAL A 18 13.50 -3.31 -1.16
CA VAL A 18 12.17 -3.83 -1.56
C VAL A 18 11.86 -3.42 -3.00
N ALA A 19 11.97 -2.13 -3.31
CA ALA A 19 11.65 -1.64 -4.64
C ALA A 19 12.43 -0.37 -4.99
N THR A 20 12.83 -0.24 -6.26
CA THR A 20 13.58 0.90 -6.81
C THR A 20 12.82 1.51 -7.97
N ARG A 21 12.47 2.80 -7.86
CA ARG A 21 11.87 3.58 -8.95
C ARG A 21 10.68 2.83 -9.59
N GLY A 22 10.54 2.88 -10.92
CA GLY A 22 9.45 2.20 -11.63
C GLY A 22 8.08 2.73 -11.21
N GLN A 23 7.27 1.85 -10.60
CA GLN A 23 5.94 2.17 -10.08
C GLN A 23 5.94 2.90 -8.74
N LEU A 24 7.11 3.18 -8.15
CA LEU A 24 7.22 4.04 -6.98
C LEU A 24 7.24 5.51 -7.37
N ASN A 25 6.32 6.30 -6.82
CA ASN A 25 6.25 7.75 -7.01
C ASN A 25 5.99 8.45 -5.67
N SER A 26 7.06 8.94 -5.04
CA SER A 26 7.02 9.48 -3.67
C SER A 26 6.30 8.52 -2.70
N PRO A 27 6.83 7.31 -2.48
CA PRO A 27 6.18 6.32 -1.62
C PRO A 27 6.09 6.84 -0.18
N TRP A 28 4.93 6.67 0.46
CA TRP A 28 4.65 7.18 1.80
C TRP A 28 3.96 6.14 2.68
N GLY A 29 2.78 5.66 2.27
CA GLY A 29 2.02 4.67 3.02
C GLY A 29 2.52 3.26 2.81
N LEU A 30 2.66 2.49 3.89
CA LEU A 30 3.06 1.08 3.83
C LEU A 30 2.09 0.24 4.65
N ALA A 31 1.58 -0.85 4.09
CA ALA A 31 0.72 -1.79 4.81
C ALA A 31 0.97 -3.23 4.35
N MET A 32 1.15 -4.15 5.30
CA MET A 32 1.16 -5.59 4.99
C MET A 32 -0.27 -6.07 4.77
N ALA A 33 -0.55 -6.61 3.60
CA ALA A 33 -1.85 -7.19 3.29
C ALA A 33 -2.10 -8.46 4.14
N PRO A 34 -3.28 -8.61 4.75
CA PRO A 34 -3.66 -9.85 5.38
C PRO A 34 -3.73 -10.96 4.32
N ALA A 35 -3.47 -12.21 4.70
CA ALA A 35 -3.51 -13.34 3.78
C ALA A 35 -4.85 -13.49 3.04
N ALA A 36 -5.93 -12.96 3.60
CA ALA A 36 -7.28 -13.00 3.03
C ALA A 36 -7.57 -11.93 1.96
N LEU A 37 -6.63 -11.03 1.61
CA LEU A 37 -6.84 -9.95 0.63
C LEU A 37 -6.81 -10.42 -0.83
N GLY A 38 -7.44 -11.56 -1.12
CA GLY A 38 -7.50 -12.15 -2.45
C GLY A 38 -6.13 -12.23 -3.13
N ARG A 39 -6.03 -11.69 -4.35
CA ARG A 39 -4.81 -11.80 -5.19
C ARG A 39 -3.55 -11.17 -4.61
N PHE A 40 -3.69 -10.29 -3.62
CA PHE A 40 -2.60 -9.56 -2.99
C PHE A 40 -2.41 -9.96 -1.52
N GLY A 41 -2.99 -11.08 -1.08
CA GLY A 41 -2.87 -11.54 0.29
C GLY A 41 -1.41 -11.82 0.65
N GLY A 42 -0.90 -11.20 1.72
CA GLY A 42 0.49 -11.32 2.17
C GLY A 42 1.47 -10.34 1.52
N ASP A 43 1.05 -9.58 0.51
CA ASP A 43 1.91 -8.61 -0.17
C ASP A 43 2.15 -7.36 0.70
N LEU A 44 3.29 -6.70 0.48
CA LEU A 44 3.50 -5.33 0.94
C LEU A 44 2.81 -4.37 -0.02
N LEU A 45 1.84 -3.61 0.50
CA LEU A 45 1.21 -2.51 -0.23
C LEU A 45 1.98 -1.21 0.00
N VAL A 46 2.38 -0.57 -1.10
CA VAL A 46 3.06 0.72 -1.10
C VAL A 46 2.15 1.76 -1.73
N GLY A 47 1.68 2.71 -0.91
CA GLY A 47 0.94 3.89 -1.32
C GLY A 47 1.89 4.96 -1.82
N ASN A 48 1.67 5.38 -3.07
CA ASN A 48 2.44 6.43 -3.72
C ASN A 48 1.69 7.75 -3.60
N PHE A 49 2.27 8.70 -2.87
CA PHE A 49 1.68 10.03 -2.74
C PHE A 49 1.69 10.77 -4.08
N GLY A 50 2.75 10.62 -4.87
CA GLY A 50 2.94 11.41 -6.09
C GLY A 50 1.98 11.10 -7.25
N ASP A 51 1.38 9.90 -7.30
CA ASP A 51 0.36 9.55 -8.30
C ASP A 51 -0.94 8.98 -7.70
N GLY A 52 -1.02 8.92 -6.37
CA GLY A 52 -2.17 8.41 -5.63
C GLY A 52 -2.41 6.90 -5.77
N ARG A 53 -1.47 6.13 -6.34
CA ARG A 53 -1.68 4.71 -6.62
C ARG A 53 -1.05 3.80 -5.58
N ILE A 54 -1.65 2.63 -5.39
CA ILE A 54 -1.13 1.60 -4.49
C ILE A 54 -0.52 0.47 -5.32
N THR A 55 0.75 0.17 -5.09
CA THR A 55 1.49 -0.92 -5.75
C THR A 55 1.72 -2.05 -4.76
N ALA A 56 1.42 -3.28 -5.15
CA ALA A 56 1.64 -4.48 -4.33
C ALA A 56 2.98 -5.14 -4.68
N PHE A 57 3.71 -5.56 -3.67
CA PHE A 57 4.98 -6.28 -3.79
C PHE A 57 4.91 -7.60 -3.00
N GLU A 58 5.04 -8.72 -3.70
CA GLU A 58 5.15 -10.06 -3.10
C GLU A 58 6.57 -10.28 -2.60
N ARG A 59 6.71 -10.90 -1.42
CA ARG A 59 8.00 -11.33 -0.89
C ARG A 59 8.28 -12.76 -1.31
N GLU A 60 9.28 -12.93 -2.16
CA GLU A 60 9.73 -14.22 -2.67
C GLU A 60 10.41 -15.08 -1.58
N PRO A 61 10.56 -16.39 -1.78
CA PRO A 61 11.25 -17.28 -0.82
C PRO A 61 12.70 -16.88 -0.53
N ASN A 62 13.40 -16.27 -1.51
CA ASN A 62 14.74 -15.70 -1.32
C ASN A 62 14.73 -14.33 -0.58
N GLY A 63 13.52 -13.88 -0.18
CA GLY A 63 13.18 -12.62 0.45
C GLY A 63 13.21 -11.41 -0.46
N SER A 64 13.56 -11.55 -1.74
CA SER A 64 13.45 -10.43 -2.70
C SER A 64 11.99 -10.06 -2.89
N PHE A 65 11.72 -8.86 -3.37
CA PHE A 65 10.35 -8.41 -3.60
C PHE A 65 10.07 -8.27 -5.10
N GLN A 66 8.93 -8.79 -5.54
CA GLN A 66 8.47 -8.70 -6.91
C GLN A 66 7.18 -7.86 -6.98
N SER A 67 7.11 -6.91 -7.90
CA SER A 67 5.86 -6.16 -8.12
C SER A 67 4.78 -7.09 -8.67
N ARG A 68 3.64 -7.12 -7.99
CA ARG A 68 2.39 -7.77 -8.42
C ARG A 68 1.46 -6.79 -9.14
N GLY A 69 1.91 -5.57 -9.36
CA GLY A 69 1.19 -4.50 -10.05
C GLY A 69 0.38 -3.60 -9.11
N GLN A 70 -0.37 -2.68 -9.71
CA GLN A 70 -1.17 -1.70 -8.99
C GLN A 70 -2.57 -2.22 -8.67
N LEU A 71 -3.13 -1.76 -7.55
CA LEU A 71 -4.53 -1.99 -7.21
C LEU A 71 -5.43 -1.36 -8.29
N ARG A 72 -6.56 -2.02 -8.52
CA ARG A 72 -7.57 -1.62 -9.50
C ARG A 72 -8.93 -1.64 -8.81
N THR A 73 -9.82 -0.78 -9.28
CA THR A 73 -11.24 -0.79 -8.93
C THR A 73 -11.92 -2.03 -9.52
N ALA A 74 -13.15 -2.31 -9.08
CA ALA A 74 -13.93 -3.47 -9.53
C ALA A 74 -14.23 -3.44 -11.04
N ASP A 75 -14.33 -2.26 -11.65
CA ASP A 75 -14.49 -2.09 -13.10
C ASP A 75 -13.18 -2.24 -13.90
N GLY A 76 -12.06 -2.53 -13.21
CA GLY A 76 -10.76 -2.74 -13.82
C GLY A 76 -9.96 -1.47 -14.11
N SER A 77 -10.49 -0.28 -13.78
CA SER A 77 -9.75 0.97 -13.89
C SER A 77 -8.67 1.10 -12.79
N ALA A 78 -7.73 2.02 -12.99
CA ALA A 78 -6.67 2.25 -12.01
C ALA A 78 -7.26 2.88 -10.74
N LEU A 79 -6.97 2.30 -9.58
CA LEU A 79 -7.31 2.93 -8.31
C LEU A 79 -6.33 4.09 -8.05
N THR A 80 -6.86 5.31 -8.06
CA THR A 80 -6.10 6.52 -7.73
C THR A 80 -6.84 7.30 -6.63
N ILE A 81 -6.10 7.67 -5.60
CA ILE A 81 -6.55 8.49 -4.48
C ILE A 81 -5.66 9.73 -4.44
N ASP A 82 -6.23 10.89 -4.77
CA ASP A 82 -5.49 12.15 -4.76
C ASP A 82 -4.93 12.46 -3.35
N GLY A 83 -3.66 12.85 -3.27
CA GLY A 83 -2.98 13.12 -2.00
C GLY A 83 -2.82 11.92 -1.06
N LEU A 84 -2.72 10.69 -1.57
CA LEU A 84 -2.64 9.47 -0.75
C LEU A 84 -1.48 9.48 0.27
N TRP A 85 -1.79 9.29 1.55
CA TRP A 85 -0.82 9.25 2.65
C TRP A 85 -0.71 7.89 3.31
N ALA A 86 -1.44 7.67 4.41
CA ALA A 86 -1.27 6.48 5.24
C ALA A 86 -2.14 5.33 4.73
N LEU A 87 -1.66 4.12 4.94
CA LEU A 87 -2.36 2.88 4.67
C LEU A 87 -2.32 2.02 5.93
N GLN A 88 -3.44 1.44 6.32
CA GLN A 88 -3.50 0.55 7.49
C GLN A 88 -4.64 -0.45 7.35
N PHE A 89 -4.37 -1.74 7.56
CA PHE A 89 -5.43 -2.73 7.70
C PHE A 89 -6.05 -2.66 9.09
N GLY A 90 -7.35 -2.95 9.15
CA GLY A 90 -8.03 -3.13 10.43
C GLY A 90 -7.50 -4.33 11.22
N ASN A 91 -7.84 -4.39 12.51
CA ASN A 91 -7.35 -5.43 13.43
C ASN A 91 -8.47 -6.32 14.02
N GLY A 92 -9.66 -6.29 13.43
CA GLY A 92 -10.78 -7.17 13.79
C GLY A 92 -11.51 -6.79 15.08
N THR A 93 -11.21 -5.64 15.68
CA THR A 93 -11.92 -5.15 16.88
C THR A 93 -12.97 -4.10 16.52
N ALA A 94 -13.95 -3.87 17.39
CA ALA A 94 -14.98 -2.86 17.18
C ALA A 94 -14.40 -1.45 16.93
N ASN A 95 -13.24 -1.15 17.52
CA ASN A 95 -12.59 0.17 17.40
C ASN A 95 -11.63 0.27 16.22
N ASN A 96 -11.14 -0.85 15.67
CA ASN A 96 -10.12 -0.87 14.61
C ASN A 96 -10.60 -1.54 13.31
N GLY A 97 -11.90 -1.82 13.19
CA GLY A 97 -12.53 -2.33 11.97
C GLY A 97 -12.12 -3.74 11.54
N PRO A 98 -12.73 -4.27 10.46
CA PRO A 98 -12.45 -5.60 9.93
C PRO A 98 -11.01 -5.76 9.42
N THR A 99 -10.45 -6.97 9.52
CA THR A 99 -9.08 -7.26 9.09
C THR A 99 -8.89 -7.21 7.58
N ASP A 100 -9.97 -7.37 6.79
CA ASP A 100 -9.97 -7.33 5.33
C ASP A 100 -10.19 -5.92 4.74
N THR A 101 -10.31 -4.90 5.61
CA THR A 101 -10.55 -3.52 5.21
C THR A 101 -9.25 -2.73 5.29
N LEU A 102 -8.83 -2.16 4.17
CA LEU A 102 -7.71 -1.23 4.08
C LEU A 102 -8.21 0.19 4.30
N PHE A 103 -7.83 0.80 5.41
CA PHE A 103 -8.08 2.21 5.69
C PHE A 103 -6.98 3.07 5.05
N PHE A 104 -7.36 4.25 4.57
CA PHE A 104 -6.40 5.22 4.06
C PHE A 104 -6.71 6.63 4.54
N THR A 105 -5.67 7.45 4.61
CA THR A 105 -5.79 8.91 4.70
C THR A 105 -5.26 9.55 3.43
N ALA A 106 -5.81 10.71 3.08
CA ALA A 106 -5.37 11.47 1.94
C ALA A 106 -5.57 12.98 2.16
N GLY A 107 -4.72 13.78 1.54
CA GLY A 107 -4.79 15.23 1.49
C GLY A 107 -5.09 15.73 0.07
N PRO A 108 -6.33 15.61 -0.44
CA PRO A 108 -6.66 16.05 -1.79
C PRO A 108 -6.67 17.58 -1.93
N ASP A 109 -6.65 18.06 -3.17
CA ASP A 109 -6.61 19.49 -3.51
C ASP A 109 -5.39 20.20 -2.89
N ASP A 110 -4.20 19.71 -3.21
CA ASP A 110 -2.91 20.19 -2.67
C ASP A 110 -2.94 20.29 -1.13
N GLU A 111 -3.39 19.21 -0.49
CA GLU A 111 -3.52 19.08 0.97
C GLU A 111 -4.46 20.07 1.68
N ASN A 112 -5.26 20.85 0.94
CA ASN A 112 -6.22 21.80 1.55
C ASN A 112 -7.41 21.10 2.21
N HIS A 113 -7.60 19.81 1.93
CA HIS A 113 -8.67 19.00 2.48
C HIS A 113 -8.14 17.71 3.11
N GLY A 114 -8.97 17.10 3.95
CA GLY A 114 -8.69 15.80 4.56
C GLY A 114 -9.71 14.77 4.11
N LEU A 115 -9.24 13.63 3.63
CA LEU A 115 -10.05 12.48 3.27
C LEU A 115 -9.61 11.27 4.10
N PHE A 116 -10.57 10.63 4.75
CA PHE A 116 -10.41 9.31 5.36
C PHE A 116 -11.38 8.35 4.70
N GLY A 117 -10.88 7.19 4.27
CA GLY A 117 -11.67 6.24 3.50
C GLY A 117 -11.25 4.80 3.70
N THR A 118 -11.96 3.90 3.01
CA THR A 118 -11.68 2.47 3.04
C THR A 118 -11.69 1.87 1.65
N ILE A 119 -10.85 0.86 1.45
CA ILE A 119 -10.79 0.00 0.27
C ILE A 119 -11.06 -1.43 0.74
N ARG A 120 -11.90 -2.15 0.00
CA ARG A 120 -12.20 -3.57 0.21
C ARG A 120 -11.99 -4.31 -1.11
N ALA A 121 -11.61 -5.59 -1.02
CA ALA A 121 -11.53 -6.44 -2.20
C ALA A 121 -12.92 -6.56 -2.85
N GLY A 122 -12.98 -6.41 -4.17
CA GLY A 122 -14.18 -6.75 -4.94
C GLY A 122 -14.41 -8.26 -4.90
N GLY A 123 -15.66 -8.67 -4.73
CA GLY A 123 -16.08 -10.08 -4.84
C GLY A 123 -16.14 -10.56 -6.29
#